data_AF-A0AA90U2L9-F1
#
_entry.id   AF-A0AA90U2L9-F1
#
_cell.length_a   1.000
_cell.length_b   1.000
_cell.length_c   1.000
_cell.angle_alpha   90.00
_cell.angle_beta   90.00
_cell.angle_gamma   90.00
#
_symmetry.space_group_name_H-M   'P 1'
#
loop_
_entity.id
_entity.type
_entity.pdbx_description
1 polymer ?
#
loop_
_entity_poly.entity_id
_entity_poly.type
_entity_poly.pdbx_seq_one_letter_code
_entity_poly.pdbx_strand_id
1 'polypeptide(L)'
;MPEDKEYTCPECDKTFDKPIQLANHVRVEHKAKGEGRGSKSESYLTDEDLIELREQEKRIKALEMQVREAKLQSQLKALGQDNTESSGFLAEFPPGSRQTVKFKSAKEYADLLTQYSIAVNPKTETKESVAGEGPLLQELLKQNSELQQKINEMTIKRLEDKLAYLVNRDPLSETSDSLKKLEQTASAIGFSRGSSADEVKLRTVDMKVTAINEGINILSKKIDKSMARAEKIETHALPILEKFANLYFDDFRRRRGQVGSVPHSEDELVQLTQKLDSNIQQELAEKPQEKHPEQEQKVWDPTQMPKFKLLEFSPRRIVGHETSSETATT
;
A
#
# COMPACT_ATOMS: atom_id res chain seq x y z
N MET A 1 14.51 -43.27 -31.59
CA MET A 1 14.36 -41.97 -32.27
C MET A 1 12.91 -41.56 -32.06
N PRO A 2 12.59 -40.60 -31.18
CA PRO A 2 11.23 -40.08 -31.10
C PRO A 2 10.90 -39.38 -32.41
N GLU A 3 9.79 -39.76 -33.02
CA GLU A 3 9.26 -39.10 -34.22
C GLU A 3 8.84 -37.67 -33.82
N ASP A 4 9.46 -36.67 -34.45
CA ASP A 4 9.16 -35.27 -34.21
C ASP A 4 7.70 -35.01 -34.62
N LYS A 5 6.86 -34.78 -33.62
CA LYS A 5 5.43 -34.57 -33.82
C LYS A 5 5.21 -33.16 -34.35
N GLU A 6 4.72 -33.03 -35.57
CA GLU A 6 4.38 -31.74 -36.16
C GLU A 6 3.21 -31.08 -35.38
N TYR A 7 3.32 -29.77 -35.16
CA TYR A 7 2.34 -28.95 -34.45
C TYR A 7 1.57 -28.06 -35.43
N THR A 8 0.30 -28.36 -35.67
CA THR A 8 -0.55 -27.62 -36.62
C THR A 8 -1.37 -26.52 -35.94
N CYS A 9 -1.42 -25.33 -36.53
CA CYS A 9 -2.29 -24.25 -36.08
C CYS A 9 -3.76 -24.54 -36.41
N PRO A 10 -4.68 -24.50 -35.43
CA PRO A 10 -6.10 -24.80 -35.66
C PRO A 10 -6.85 -23.70 -36.43
N GLU A 11 -6.24 -22.52 -36.62
CA GLU A 11 -6.90 -21.38 -37.26
C GLU A 11 -6.46 -21.15 -38.72
N CYS A 12 -5.30 -21.66 -39.13
CA CYS A 12 -4.83 -21.52 -40.52
C CYS A 12 -4.07 -22.74 -41.06
N ASP A 13 -4.13 -23.88 -40.36
CA ASP A 13 -3.54 -25.17 -40.73
C ASP A 13 -2.03 -25.18 -41.01
N LYS A 14 -1.29 -24.13 -40.62
CA LYS A 14 0.18 -24.10 -40.73
C LYS A 14 0.83 -25.06 -39.73
N THR A 15 1.75 -25.90 -40.20
CA THR A 15 2.52 -26.85 -39.38
C THR A 15 3.85 -26.26 -38.91
N PHE A 16 4.27 -26.66 -37.72
CA PHE A 16 5.52 -26.24 -37.08
C PHE A 16 6.23 -27.42 -36.43
N ASP A 17 7.56 -27.46 -36.52
CA ASP A 17 8.37 -28.54 -35.95
C ASP A 17 8.53 -28.39 -34.42
N LYS A 18 8.15 -27.23 -33.86
CA LYS A 18 8.30 -26.91 -32.44
C LYS A 18 7.05 -26.24 -31.87
N PRO A 19 6.62 -26.59 -30.63
CA PRO A 19 5.44 -25.99 -30.00
C PRO A 19 5.60 -24.47 -29.77
N ILE A 20 6.83 -23.99 -29.57
CA ILE A 20 7.09 -22.55 -29.35
C ILE A 20 6.85 -21.71 -30.62
N GLN A 21 7.10 -22.29 -31.80
CA GLN A 21 6.84 -21.62 -33.07
C GLN A 21 5.34 -21.52 -33.32
N LEU A 22 4.59 -22.59 -33.04
CA LEU A 22 3.12 -22.56 -33.05
C LEU A 22 2.56 -21.50 -32.08
N ALA A 23 3.06 -21.45 -30.84
CA ALA A 23 2.59 -20.47 -29.85
C ALA A 23 2.85 -19.02 -30.27
N ASN A 24 4.02 -18.73 -30.86
CA ASN A 24 4.33 -17.41 -31.38
C ASN A 24 3.48 -17.06 -32.62
N HIS A 25 3.25 -18.03 -33.50
CA HIS A 25 2.40 -17.86 -34.67
C HIS A 25 0.96 -17.49 -34.27
N VAL A 26 0.34 -18.23 -33.35
CA VAL A 26 -1.00 -17.90 -32.82
C VAL A 26 -1.00 -16.51 -32.17
N ARG A 27 0.06 -16.15 -31.45
CA ARG A 27 0.15 -14.84 -30.80
C ARG A 27 0.27 -13.66 -31.77
N VAL A 28 0.88 -13.83 -32.94
CA VAL A 28 1.11 -12.73 -33.89
C VAL A 28 0.01 -12.67 -34.93
N GLU A 29 -0.31 -13.80 -35.55
CA GLU A 29 -1.22 -13.85 -36.70
C GLU A 29 -2.69 -13.84 -36.28
N HIS A 30 -3.00 -14.50 -35.17
CA HIS A 30 -4.39 -14.72 -34.75
C HIS A 30 -4.83 -13.78 -33.62
N LYS A 31 -3.89 -13.36 -32.76
CA LYS A 31 -4.18 -12.38 -31.70
C LYS A 31 -4.46 -10.97 -32.21
N ALA A 32 -4.07 -10.65 -33.45
CA ALA A 32 -4.42 -9.36 -34.07
C ALA A 32 -5.90 -9.27 -34.49
N LYS A 33 -6.61 -10.41 -34.58
CA LYS A 33 -8.03 -10.47 -34.97
C LYS A 33 -8.99 -10.87 -33.85
N GLY A 34 -8.46 -11.14 -32.65
CA GLY A 34 -9.26 -11.51 -31.49
C GLY A 34 -9.67 -10.29 -30.65
N GLU A 35 -10.91 -9.84 -30.83
CA GLU A 35 -11.69 -9.04 -29.87
C GLU A 35 -11.94 -9.78 -28.52
N GLY A 36 -11.37 -10.96 -28.32
CA GLY A 36 -11.40 -11.70 -27.06
C GLY A 36 -10.24 -11.34 -26.14
N ARG A 37 -10.42 -10.27 -25.34
CA ARG A 37 -9.54 -9.93 -24.22
C ARG A 37 -9.48 -11.11 -23.24
N GLY A 38 -8.40 -11.88 -23.28
CA GLY A 38 -7.89 -12.53 -22.07
C GLY A 38 -7.49 -11.42 -21.10
N SER A 39 -8.30 -11.22 -20.06
CA SER A 39 -8.24 -10.17 -19.05
C SER A 39 -6.88 -10.08 -18.36
N LYS A 40 -5.90 -9.45 -19.03
CA LYS A 40 -4.86 -8.70 -18.34
C LYS A 40 -5.57 -7.48 -17.79
N SER A 41 -5.85 -7.51 -16.48
CA SER A 41 -6.19 -6.35 -15.63
C SER A 41 -6.48 -5.10 -16.44
N GLU A 42 -7.73 -4.97 -16.88
CA GLU A 42 -8.28 -3.75 -17.45
C GLU A 42 -7.96 -2.64 -16.44
N SER A 43 -6.95 -1.81 -16.73
CA SER A 43 -6.68 -0.66 -15.90
C SER A 43 -7.88 0.25 -16.11
N TYR A 44 -8.75 0.32 -15.11
CA TYR A 44 -9.99 1.10 -15.07
C TYR A 44 -9.76 2.63 -15.18
N LEU A 45 -8.56 3.05 -15.56
CA LEU A 45 -8.20 4.44 -15.74
C LEU A 45 -8.11 4.66 -17.24
N THR A 46 -8.96 5.54 -17.74
CA THR A 46 -8.84 6.09 -19.08
C THR A 46 -7.51 6.84 -19.21
N ASP A 47 -7.05 7.07 -20.44
CA ASP A 47 -5.86 7.90 -20.66
C ASP A 47 -6.07 9.31 -20.07
N GLU A 48 -7.30 9.83 -20.13
CA GLU A 48 -7.72 11.06 -19.45
C GLU A 48 -7.52 10.99 -17.92
N ASP A 49 -7.93 9.91 -17.25
CA ASP A 49 -7.73 9.75 -15.80
C ASP A 49 -6.23 9.72 -15.41
N LEU A 50 -5.39 9.11 -16.27
CA LEU A 50 -3.95 9.06 -16.05
C LEU A 50 -3.29 10.44 -16.24
N ILE A 51 -3.81 11.25 -17.17
CA ILE A 51 -3.36 12.64 -17.37
C ILE A 51 -3.75 13.47 -16.15
N GLU A 52 -5.00 13.36 -15.67
CA GLU A 52 -5.46 14.08 -14.49
C GLU A 52 -4.65 13.73 -13.24
N LEU A 53 -4.35 12.44 -13.02
CA LEU A 53 -3.50 12.00 -11.91
C LEU A 53 -2.08 12.61 -11.99
N ARG A 54 -1.48 12.66 -13.18
CA ARG A 54 -0.16 13.30 -13.36
C ARG A 54 -0.21 14.80 -13.09
N GLU A 55 -1.29 15.48 -13.47
CA GLU A 55 -1.47 16.89 -13.14
C GLU A 55 -1.66 17.11 -11.64
N GLN A 56 -2.41 16.24 -10.97
CA GLN A 56 -2.62 16.30 -9.53
C GLN A 56 -1.29 16.08 -8.77
N GLU A 57 -0.47 15.12 -9.18
CA GLU A 57 0.86 14.90 -8.61
C GLU A 57 1.77 16.13 -8.77
N LYS A 58 1.72 16.82 -9.92
CA LYS A 58 2.46 18.07 -10.13
C LYS A 58 1.99 19.18 -9.18
N ARG A 59 0.68 19.32 -8.97
CA ARG A 59 0.11 20.29 -8.02
C ARG A 59 0.54 20.02 -6.59
N ILE A 60 0.52 18.75 -6.16
CA ILE A 60 0.99 18.34 -4.83
C ILE A 60 2.46 18.71 -4.63
N LYS A 61 3.34 18.34 -5.59
CA LYS A 61 4.77 18.68 -5.52
C LYS A 61 5.03 20.19 -5.48
N ALA A 62 4.23 20.98 -6.19
CA ALA A 62 4.33 22.44 -6.16
C ALA A 62 3.95 23.00 -4.78
N LEU A 63 2.89 22.48 -4.15
CA LEU A 63 2.48 22.88 -2.80
C LEU A 63 3.52 22.48 -1.75
N GLU A 64 4.08 21.27 -1.84
CA GLU A 64 5.16 20.82 -0.95
C GLU A 64 6.37 21.74 -1.03
N MET A 65 6.72 22.21 -2.22
CA MET A 65 7.81 23.16 -2.43
C MET A 65 7.50 24.52 -1.80
N GLN A 66 6.28 25.04 -1.96
CA GLN A 66 5.84 26.29 -1.33
C GLN A 66 5.86 26.20 0.20
N VAL A 67 5.41 25.08 0.77
CA VAL A 67 5.45 24.84 2.23
C VAL A 67 6.90 24.81 2.73
N ARG A 68 7.80 24.16 1.98
CA ARG A 68 9.23 24.14 2.32
C ARG A 68 9.84 25.54 2.24
N GLU A 69 9.50 26.34 1.23
CA GLU A 69 9.96 27.71 1.09
C GLU A 69 9.45 28.61 2.22
N ALA A 70 8.16 28.54 2.53
CA ALA A 70 7.56 29.29 3.64
C ALA A 70 8.23 28.96 4.98
N LYS A 71 8.58 27.68 5.20
CA LYS A 71 9.32 27.23 6.38
C LYS A 71 10.75 27.78 6.43
N LEU A 72 11.43 27.88 5.28
CA LEU A 72 12.75 28.51 5.22
C LEU A 72 12.65 30.02 5.47
N GLN A 73 11.64 30.68 4.94
CA GLN A 73 11.40 32.11 5.17
C GLN A 73 11.10 32.39 6.64
N SER A 74 10.30 31.55 7.32
CA SER A 74 10.05 31.72 8.76
C SER A 74 11.30 31.51 9.59
N GLN A 75 12.14 30.52 9.25
CA GLN A 75 13.44 30.31 9.90
C GLN A 75 14.40 31.48 9.71
N LEU A 76 14.46 32.07 8.51
CA LEU A 76 15.29 33.25 8.25
C LEU A 76 14.80 34.47 9.02
N LYS A 77 13.48 34.64 9.13
CA LYS A 77 12.89 35.74 9.91
C LYS A 77 13.21 35.60 11.40
N ALA A 78 13.12 34.39 11.95
CA ALA A 78 13.49 34.13 13.34
C ALA A 78 14.97 34.45 13.61
N LEU A 79 15.88 34.09 12.69
CA LEU A 79 17.31 34.40 12.82
C LEU A 79 17.64 35.89 12.65
N GLY A 80 16.80 36.65 11.95
CA GLY A 80 17.00 38.07 11.68
C GLY A 80 16.49 39.01 12.77
N GLN A 81 15.63 38.54 13.68
CA GLN A 81 14.98 39.40 14.69
C GLN A 81 15.78 39.57 15.98
N ASP A 82 16.81 38.76 16.24
CA ASP A 82 17.57 38.82 17.50
C ASP A 82 18.75 39.83 17.50
N ASN A 83 19.04 40.50 16.38
CA ASN A 83 20.25 41.31 16.25
C ASN A 83 20.05 42.84 16.28
N THR A 84 18.83 43.36 16.47
CA THR A 84 18.57 44.80 16.41
C THR A 84 18.46 45.52 17.76
N GLU A 85 18.46 44.81 18.90
CA GLU A 85 18.36 45.45 20.23
C GLU A 85 19.64 45.39 21.09
N SER A 86 20.74 44.82 20.57
CA SER A 86 22.06 44.87 21.23
C SER A 86 22.98 45.98 20.68
N SER A 87 22.39 47.13 20.33
CA SER A 87 23.14 48.37 20.04
C SER A 87 23.39 49.11 21.35
N GLY A 88 24.32 48.63 22.18
CA GLY A 88 24.55 49.29 23.46
C GLY A 88 25.70 48.79 24.33
N PHE A 89 26.73 48.09 23.81
CA PHE A 89 27.97 47.91 24.58
C PHE A 89 29.17 47.61 23.66
N LEU A 90 29.63 48.62 22.92
CA LEU A 90 30.96 48.60 22.33
C LEU A 90 31.98 48.84 23.45
N ALA A 91 32.38 47.77 24.13
CA ALA A 91 33.63 47.79 24.88
C ALA A 91 34.78 47.76 23.86
N GLU A 92 35.47 48.89 23.74
CA GLU A 92 36.73 49.00 23.02
C GLU A 92 37.74 48.01 23.59
N PHE A 93 37.91 46.86 22.94
CA PHE A 93 39.06 46.01 23.20
C PHE A 93 40.26 46.55 22.41
N PRO A 94 41.38 46.85 23.08
CA PRO A 94 42.56 47.38 22.40
C PRO A 94 43.12 46.31 21.43
N PRO A 95 43.44 46.68 20.19
CA PRO A 95 44.04 45.77 19.23
C PRO A 95 45.48 45.47 19.66
N GLY A 96 45.76 44.24 20.10
CA GLY A 96 47.15 43.82 20.29
C GLY A 96 47.44 42.65 21.22
N SER A 97 46.53 42.21 22.09
CA SER A 97 46.83 41.15 23.07
C SER A 97 46.04 39.88 22.79
N ARG A 98 46.62 38.96 22.01
CA ARG A 98 46.25 37.54 22.09
C ARG A 98 46.76 37.01 23.44
N GLN A 99 45.96 37.14 24.50
CA GLN A 99 46.22 36.40 25.72
C GLN A 99 45.89 34.94 25.47
N THR A 100 46.93 34.12 25.27
CA THR A 100 46.81 32.67 25.37
C THR A 100 46.60 32.34 26.85
N VAL A 101 45.37 32.05 27.24
CA VAL A 101 45.08 31.53 28.58
C VAL A 101 45.62 30.10 28.62
N LYS A 102 46.75 29.90 29.30
CA LYS A 102 47.31 28.57 29.54
C LYS A 102 46.57 27.96 30.73
N PHE A 103 45.73 26.96 30.46
CA PHE A 103 45.09 26.16 31.49
C PHE A 103 46.11 25.19 32.07
N LYS A 104 46.17 25.07 33.40
CA LYS A 104 47.15 24.19 34.07
C LYS A 104 46.73 22.73 34.01
N SER A 105 45.45 22.46 33.71
CA SER A 105 44.94 21.12 33.49
C SER A 105 43.73 21.12 32.56
N ALA A 106 43.48 19.99 31.90
CA ALA A 106 42.27 19.77 31.10
C ALA A 106 40.98 19.90 31.94
N LYS A 107 41.07 19.66 33.25
CA LYS A 107 39.97 19.82 34.19
C LYS A 107 39.58 21.29 34.38
N GLU A 108 40.56 22.19 34.49
CA GLU A 108 40.33 23.64 34.57
C GLU A 108 39.62 24.18 33.33
N TYR A 109 39.98 23.67 32.14
CA TYR A 109 39.31 24.03 30.89
C TYR A 109 37.87 23.49 30.82
N ALA A 110 37.65 22.25 31.27
CA ALA A 110 36.33 21.65 31.33
C ALA A 110 35.41 22.35 32.33
N ASP A 111 35.92 22.73 33.51
CA ASP A 111 35.16 23.46 34.53
C ASP A 111 34.77 24.87 34.05
N LEU A 112 35.65 25.53 33.29
CA LEU A 112 35.40 26.85 32.72
C LEU A 112 34.40 26.79 31.55
N LEU A 113 34.49 25.76 30.69
CA LEU A 113 33.47 25.49 29.68
C LEU A 113 32.12 25.14 30.31
N THR A 114 32.12 24.43 31.43
CA THR A 114 30.89 24.09 32.17
C THR A 114 30.26 25.35 32.76
N GLN A 115 31.05 26.23 33.38
CA GLN A 115 30.58 27.54 33.84
C GLN A 115 30.02 28.41 32.70
N TYR A 116 30.69 28.44 31.55
CA TYR A 116 30.17 29.17 30.38
C TYR A 116 28.93 28.52 29.77
N SER A 117 28.83 27.20 29.75
CA SER A 117 27.63 26.49 29.27
C SER A 117 26.41 26.70 30.18
N ILE A 118 26.63 26.86 31.49
CA ILE A 118 25.59 27.22 32.46
C ILE A 118 25.20 28.70 32.31
N ALA A 119 26.16 29.58 31.98
CA ALA A 119 25.90 31.00 31.76
C ALA A 119 25.17 31.29 30.42
N VAL A 120 25.30 30.41 29.41
CA VAL A 120 24.63 30.54 28.11
C VAL A 120 23.24 29.86 28.09
N ASN A 121 22.88 29.14 29.15
CA ASN A 121 21.51 28.62 29.32
C ASN A 121 21.03 28.81 30.77
N PRO A 122 20.72 30.04 31.20
CA PRO A 122 19.70 30.17 32.21
C PRO A 122 18.41 29.66 31.57
N LYS A 123 17.88 28.54 32.10
CA LYS A 123 16.47 28.19 31.96
C LYS A 123 15.64 29.34 32.54
N THR A 124 15.44 30.39 31.76
CA THR A 124 14.25 31.22 31.92
C THR A 124 13.15 30.45 31.23
N GLU A 125 12.43 29.64 32.01
CA GLU A 125 11.02 29.37 31.76
C GLU A 125 10.25 30.68 31.89
N THR A 126 10.50 31.64 30.99
CA THR A 126 9.56 32.71 30.73
C THR A 126 8.44 32.08 29.93
N LYS A 127 7.29 31.92 30.58
CA LYS A 127 5.98 31.74 29.97
C LYS A 127 5.62 32.99 29.14
N GLU A 128 6.47 33.39 28.21
CA GLU A 128 6.13 34.40 27.22
C GLU A 128 5.57 33.67 26.00
N SER A 129 4.30 33.95 25.78
CA SER A 129 3.48 33.39 24.73
C SER A 129 4.13 33.59 23.37
N VAL A 130 4.58 32.48 22.77
CA VAL A 130 4.71 32.34 21.31
C VAL A 130 3.29 32.33 20.73
N ALA A 131 2.63 33.49 20.76
CA ALA A 131 1.28 33.72 20.23
C ALA A 131 1.27 33.98 18.71
N GLY A 132 2.43 33.92 18.04
CA GLY A 132 2.59 34.38 16.66
C GLY A 132 2.57 33.29 15.57
N GLU A 133 2.90 32.03 15.90
CA GLU A 133 2.99 30.95 14.89
C GLU A 133 1.71 30.12 14.75
N GLY A 134 0.76 30.31 15.68
CA GLY A 134 -0.51 29.57 15.73
C GLY A 134 -1.37 29.65 14.46
N PRO A 135 -1.64 30.84 13.87
CA PRO A 135 -2.67 30.93 12.82
C PRO A 135 -2.26 30.27 11.51
N LEU A 136 -0.98 30.36 11.12
CA LEU A 136 -0.49 29.80 9.86
C LEU A 136 -0.36 28.26 9.95
N LEU A 137 0.12 27.74 11.09
CA LEU A 137 0.17 26.31 11.34
C LEU A 137 -1.24 25.71 11.44
N GLN A 138 -2.18 26.42 12.07
CA GLN A 138 -3.57 25.99 12.20
C GLN A 138 -4.28 25.98 10.84
N GLU A 139 -4.00 26.94 9.97
CA GLU A 139 -4.53 26.96 8.59
C GLU A 139 -3.94 25.82 7.74
N LEU A 140 -2.64 25.53 7.86
CA LEU A 140 -2.02 24.39 7.15
C LEU A 140 -2.56 23.04 7.63
N LEU A 141 -2.77 22.86 8.94
CA LEU A 141 -3.39 21.65 9.49
C LEU A 141 -4.83 21.49 8.99
N LYS A 142 -5.59 22.59 8.92
CA LYS A 142 -6.93 22.60 8.36
C LYS A 142 -6.93 22.20 6.88
N GLN A 143 -6.08 22.81 6.06
CA GLN A 143 -5.94 22.46 4.64
C GLN A 143 -5.53 21.00 4.42
N ASN A 144 -4.63 20.47 5.25
CA ASN A 144 -4.23 19.06 5.18
C ASN A 144 -5.42 18.13 5.52
N SER A 145 -6.20 18.46 6.56
CA SER A 145 -7.39 17.69 6.91
C SER A 145 -8.46 17.71 5.80
N GLU A 146 -8.67 18.87 5.16
CA GLU A 146 -9.60 19.01 4.02
C GLU A 146 -9.13 18.21 2.79
N LEU A 147 -7.83 18.20 2.50
CA LEU A 147 -7.26 17.38 1.42
C LEU A 147 -7.43 15.89 1.70
N GLN A 148 -7.16 15.46 2.93
CA GLN A 148 -7.32 14.06 3.32
C GLN A 148 -8.79 13.62 3.23
N GLN A 149 -9.72 14.50 3.61
CA GLN A 149 -11.15 14.26 3.44
C GLN A 149 -11.52 14.09 1.97
N LYS A 150 -11.05 14.97 1.07
CA LYS A 150 -11.30 14.86 -0.38
C LYS A 150 -10.74 13.57 -0.98
N ILE A 151 -9.54 13.14 -0.56
CA ILE A 151 -8.95 11.87 -1.01
C ILE A 151 -9.84 10.69 -0.60
N ASN A 152 -10.34 10.71 0.64
CA ASN A 152 -11.25 9.67 1.14
C ASN A 152 -12.57 9.68 0.36
N GLU A 153 -13.18 10.85 0.12
CA GLU A 153 -14.41 10.99 -0.67
C GLU A 153 -14.26 10.47 -2.11
N MET A 154 -13.15 10.80 -2.79
CA MET A 154 -12.87 10.26 -4.13
C MET A 154 -12.67 8.74 -4.12
N THR A 155 -12.03 8.21 -3.08
CA THR A 155 -11.80 6.77 -2.93
C THR A 155 -13.11 6.03 -2.69
N ILE A 156 -13.98 6.56 -1.82
CA ILE A 156 -15.33 6.03 -1.58
C ILE A 156 -16.14 6.04 -2.87
N LYS A 157 -16.17 7.17 -3.58
CA LYS A 157 -16.90 7.29 -4.85
C LYS A 157 -16.44 6.27 -5.90
N ARG A 158 -15.12 6.04 -6.04
CA ARG A 158 -14.59 5.00 -6.93
C ARG A 158 -15.03 3.59 -6.53
N LEU A 159 -15.13 3.31 -5.23
CA LEU A 159 -15.63 2.03 -4.74
C LEU A 159 -17.14 1.90 -4.99
N GLU A 160 -17.91 2.96 -4.82
CA GLU A 160 -19.33 3.00 -5.14
C GLU A 160 -19.58 2.79 -6.64
N ASP A 161 -18.84 3.48 -7.52
CA ASP A 161 -18.92 3.29 -8.97
C ASP A 161 -18.56 1.85 -9.36
N LYS A 162 -17.56 1.26 -8.70
CA LYS A 162 -17.17 -0.14 -8.92
C LYS A 162 -18.24 -1.11 -8.45
N LEU A 163 -18.87 -0.84 -7.30
CA LEU A 163 -20.00 -1.63 -6.81
C LEU A 163 -21.20 -1.49 -7.74
N ALA A 164 -21.54 -0.27 -8.17
CA ALA A 164 -22.61 -0.02 -9.12
C ALA A 164 -22.35 -0.75 -10.45
N TYR A 165 -21.11 -0.73 -10.95
CA TYR A 165 -20.72 -1.50 -12.12
C TYR A 165 -20.90 -3.01 -11.89
N LEU A 166 -20.46 -3.54 -10.74
CA LEU A 166 -20.61 -4.97 -10.44
C LEU A 166 -22.07 -5.40 -10.23
N VAL A 167 -22.91 -4.51 -9.69
CA VAL A 167 -24.35 -4.73 -9.50
C VAL A 167 -25.11 -4.65 -10.83
N ASN A 168 -24.76 -3.69 -11.69
CA ASN A 168 -25.39 -3.49 -12.99
C ASN A 168 -24.82 -4.39 -14.09
N ARG A 169 -23.62 -4.97 -13.89
CA ARG A 169 -23.08 -6.02 -14.74
C ARG A 169 -23.94 -7.24 -14.52
N ASP A 170 -24.93 -7.41 -15.39
CA ASP A 170 -25.85 -8.53 -15.36
C ASP A 170 -25.05 -9.83 -15.53
N PRO A 171 -24.80 -10.59 -14.43
CA PRO A 171 -24.00 -11.82 -14.52
C PRO A 171 -24.75 -12.87 -15.35
N LEU A 172 -26.03 -12.61 -15.63
CA LEU A 172 -26.89 -13.39 -16.51
C LEU A 172 -26.52 -13.25 -17.99
N SER A 173 -25.85 -12.19 -18.46
CA SER A 173 -25.53 -12.08 -19.89
C SER A 173 -24.44 -13.06 -20.34
N GLU A 174 -23.33 -13.16 -19.59
CA GLU A 174 -22.25 -14.14 -19.85
C GLU A 174 -22.65 -15.58 -19.42
N THR A 175 -23.51 -15.70 -18.40
CA THR A 175 -24.02 -17.02 -17.98
C THR A 175 -25.21 -17.49 -18.81
N SER A 176 -25.92 -16.63 -19.54
CA SER A 176 -27.02 -17.00 -20.45
C SER A 176 -26.52 -17.86 -21.60
N ASP A 177 -25.39 -17.51 -22.21
CA ASP A 177 -24.80 -18.34 -23.27
C ASP A 177 -24.23 -19.64 -22.73
N SER A 178 -23.68 -19.61 -21.51
CA SER A 178 -23.22 -20.81 -20.82
C SER A 178 -24.38 -21.71 -20.39
N LEU A 179 -25.51 -21.13 -19.94
CA LEU A 179 -26.74 -21.82 -19.58
C LEU A 179 -27.46 -22.39 -20.80
N LYS A 180 -27.50 -21.67 -21.93
CA LYS A 180 -28.02 -22.20 -23.20
C LYS A 180 -27.20 -23.38 -23.69
N LYS A 181 -25.87 -23.33 -23.57
CA LYS A 181 -25.01 -24.49 -23.84
C LYS A 181 -25.28 -25.64 -22.88
N LEU A 182 -25.46 -25.35 -21.59
CA LEU A 182 -25.78 -26.36 -20.57
C LEU A 182 -27.17 -27.00 -20.80
N GLU A 183 -28.17 -26.20 -21.18
CA GLU A 183 -29.54 -26.64 -21.49
C GLU A 183 -29.57 -27.46 -22.79
N GLN A 184 -28.77 -27.08 -23.80
CA GLN A 184 -28.54 -27.90 -24.99
C GLN A 184 -27.86 -29.23 -24.66
N THR A 185 -26.85 -29.25 -23.77
CA THR A 185 -26.21 -30.49 -23.32
C THR A 185 -27.13 -31.35 -22.45
N ALA A 186 -27.92 -30.76 -21.57
CA ALA A 186 -28.87 -31.48 -20.72
C ALA A 186 -30.02 -32.08 -21.55
N SER A 187 -30.48 -31.36 -22.58
CA SER A 187 -31.43 -31.87 -23.58
C SER A 187 -30.86 -33.04 -24.37
N ALA A 188 -29.56 -33.01 -24.70
CA ALA A 188 -28.87 -34.11 -25.39
C ALA A 188 -28.69 -35.37 -24.52
N ILE A 189 -28.66 -35.23 -23.19
CA ILE A 189 -28.48 -36.34 -22.24
C ILE A 189 -29.83 -36.97 -21.83
N GLY A 190 -30.97 -36.44 -22.28
CA GLY A 190 -32.28 -37.05 -22.03
C GLY A 190 -32.75 -36.95 -20.58
N PHE A 191 -32.33 -35.90 -19.86
CA PHE A 191 -32.78 -35.65 -18.49
C PHE A 191 -34.28 -35.32 -18.49
N SER A 192 -35.11 -36.30 -18.19
CA SER A 192 -36.57 -36.20 -18.23
C SER A 192 -37.12 -35.29 -17.12
N ARG A 193 -37.98 -34.35 -17.54
CA ARG A 193 -38.77 -33.41 -16.73
C ARG A 193 -39.43 -34.09 -15.53
N GLY A 194 -38.88 -33.89 -14.34
CA GLY A 194 -39.46 -34.38 -13.07
C GLY A 194 -39.30 -33.42 -11.89
N SER A 195 -38.26 -32.57 -11.86
CA SER A 195 -38.17 -31.49 -10.88
C SER A 195 -38.99 -30.30 -11.34
N SER A 196 -39.83 -29.76 -10.44
CA SER A 196 -40.56 -28.52 -10.71
C SER A 196 -39.56 -27.42 -11.05
N ALA A 197 -39.89 -26.57 -12.02
CA ALA A 197 -39.02 -25.49 -12.48
C ALA A 197 -38.54 -24.58 -11.33
N ASP A 198 -39.29 -24.53 -10.23
CA ASP A 198 -38.97 -23.74 -9.04
C ASP A 198 -37.85 -24.37 -8.20
N GLU A 199 -37.72 -25.71 -8.17
CA GLU A 199 -36.63 -26.38 -7.46
C GLU A 199 -35.28 -26.13 -8.14
N VAL A 200 -35.26 -26.09 -9.49
CA VAL A 200 -34.06 -25.77 -10.27
C VAL A 200 -33.64 -24.32 -10.08
N LYS A 201 -34.60 -23.38 -10.04
CA LYS A 201 -34.32 -21.96 -9.74
C LYS A 201 -33.73 -21.79 -8.34
N LEU A 202 -34.29 -22.49 -7.34
CA LEU A 202 -33.80 -22.40 -5.97
C LEU A 202 -32.36 -22.93 -5.84
N ARG A 203 -32.05 -24.09 -6.42
CA ARG A 203 -30.67 -24.62 -6.45
C ARG A 203 -29.70 -23.69 -7.17
N THR A 204 -30.14 -23.03 -8.24
CA THR A 204 -29.32 -22.06 -8.97
C THR A 204 -29.01 -20.83 -8.10
N VAL A 205 -29.98 -20.37 -7.31
CA VAL A 205 -29.77 -19.27 -6.35
C VAL A 205 -28.79 -19.71 -5.26
N ASP A 206 -28.95 -20.90 -4.68
CA ASP A 206 -28.04 -21.43 -3.64
C ASP A 206 -26.60 -21.57 -4.13
N MET A 207 -26.39 -22.06 -5.36
CA MET A 207 -25.08 -22.12 -5.98
C MET A 207 -24.46 -20.72 -6.14
N LYS A 208 -25.25 -19.73 -6.56
CA LYS A 208 -24.79 -18.34 -6.71
C LYS A 208 -24.44 -17.72 -5.35
N VAL A 209 -25.27 -17.92 -4.33
CA VAL A 209 -25.01 -17.44 -2.96
C VAL A 209 -23.73 -18.06 -2.42
N THR A 210 -23.51 -19.35 -2.65
CA THR A 210 -22.29 -20.06 -2.22
C THR A 210 -21.05 -19.50 -2.93
N ALA A 211 -21.11 -19.28 -4.24
CA ALA A 211 -20.00 -18.69 -5.00
C ALA A 211 -19.69 -17.26 -4.56
N ILE A 212 -20.72 -16.45 -4.27
CA ILE A 212 -20.54 -15.08 -3.73
C ILE A 212 -19.85 -15.13 -2.37
N ASN A 213 -20.30 -16.01 -1.46
CA ASN A 213 -19.70 -16.15 -0.14
C ASN A 213 -18.24 -16.62 -0.21
N GLU A 214 -17.90 -17.52 -1.14
CA GLU A 214 -16.51 -17.92 -1.37
C GLU A 214 -15.67 -16.75 -1.89
N GLY A 215 -16.21 -15.95 -2.81
CA GLY A 215 -15.57 -14.71 -3.29
C GLY A 215 -15.29 -13.70 -2.17
N ILE A 216 -16.27 -13.49 -1.28
CA ILE A 216 -16.11 -12.62 -0.09
C ILE A 216 -14.99 -13.15 0.82
N ASN A 217 -14.96 -14.46 1.09
CA ASN A 217 -13.92 -15.08 1.92
C ASN A 217 -12.51 -14.92 1.32
N ILE A 218 -12.37 -15.05 -0.01
CA ILE A 218 -11.09 -14.82 -0.70
C ILE A 218 -10.66 -13.35 -0.58
N LEU A 219 -11.59 -12.41 -0.73
CA LEU A 219 -11.29 -10.98 -0.59
C LEU A 219 -10.90 -10.61 0.84
N SER A 220 -11.60 -11.14 1.85
CA SER A 220 -11.25 -10.95 3.26
C SER A 220 -9.82 -11.39 3.55
N LYS A 221 -9.43 -12.59 3.10
CA LYS A 221 -8.04 -13.10 3.26
C LYS A 221 -7.00 -12.21 2.58
N LYS A 222 -7.34 -11.57 1.44
CA LYS A 222 -6.43 -10.63 0.78
C LYS A 222 -6.28 -9.33 1.57
N ILE A 223 -7.37 -8.83 2.14
CA ILE A 223 -7.37 -7.65 3.01
C ILE A 223 -6.50 -7.92 4.24
N ASP A 224 -6.71 -9.04 4.94
CA ASP A 224 -5.92 -9.42 6.11
C ASP A 224 -4.42 -9.50 5.79
N LYS A 225 -4.07 -10.09 4.63
CA LYS A 225 -2.67 -10.16 4.17
C LYS A 225 -2.08 -8.78 3.85
N SER A 226 -2.88 -7.85 3.32
CA SER A 226 -2.43 -6.47 3.08
C SER A 226 -2.26 -5.69 4.38
N MET A 227 -3.17 -5.86 5.34
CA MET A 227 -3.09 -5.24 6.67
C MET A 227 -1.85 -5.73 7.42
N ALA A 228 -1.58 -7.05 7.42
CA ALA A 228 -0.38 -7.61 8.03
C ALA A 228 0.92 -7.07 7.39
N ARG A 229 0.91 -6.76 6.09
CA ARG A 229 2.05 -6.11 5.42
C ARG A 229 2.20 -4.65 5.84
N ALA A 230 1.10 -3.91 5.94
CA ALA A 230 1.09 -2.52 6.40
C ALA A 230 1.61 -2.43 7.84
N GLU A 231 1.14 -3.30 8.73
CA GLU A 231 1.62 -3.41 10.12
C GLU A 231 3.11 -3.72 10.17
N LYS A 232 3.61 -4.61 9.30
CA LYS A 232 5.05 -4.90 9.21
C LYS A 232 5.88 -3.68 8.76
N ILE A 233 5.35 -2.86 7.86
CA ILE A 233 6.00 -1.62 7.43
C ILE A 233 6.01 -0.61 8.59
N GLU A 234 4.89 -0.44 9.27
CA GLU A 234 4.75 0.48 10.39
C GLU A 234 5.67 0.10 11.56
N THR A 235 5.70 -1.17 11.94
CA THR A 235 6.48 -1.66 13.09
C THR A 235 7.98 -1.75 12.82
N HIS A 236 8.40 -2.04 11.58
CA HIS A 236 9.82 -2.25 11.28
C HIS A 236 10.46 -1.15 10.44
N ALA A 237 9.77 -0.62 9.42
CA ALA A 237 10.38 0.35 8.51
C ALA A 237 10.37 1.77 9.09
N LEU A 238 9.28 2.20 9.74
CA LEU A 238 9.20 3.55 10.29
C LEU A 238 10.26 3.84 11.36
N PRO A 239 10.54 2.96 12.35
CA PRO A 239 11.57 3.25 13.35
C PRO A 239 12.98 3.30 12.76
N ILE A 240 13.24 2.54 11.69
CA ILE A 240 14.52 2.59 10.96
C ILE A 240 14.65 3.93 10.24
N LEU A 241 13.61 4.36 9.53
CA LEU A 241 13.59 5.66 8.84
C LEU A 241 13.69 6.82 9.83
N GLU A 242 13.06 6.73 10.99
CA GLU A 242 13.15 7.74 12.05
C GLU A 242 14.56 7.82 12.64
N LYS A 243 15.17 6.66 12.98
CA LYS A 243 16.58 6.61 13.40
C LYS A 243 17.51 7.21 12.34
N PHE A 244 17.26 6.88 11.08
CA PHE A 244 18.03 7.40 9.96
C PHE A 244 17.92 8.93 9.83
N ALA A 245 16.69 9.45 9.90
CA ALA A 245 16.44 10.88 9.87
C ALA A 245 17.15 11.59 11.03
N ASN A 246 17.09 11.04 12.24
CA ASN A 246 17.76 11.60 13.42
C ASN A 246 19.29 11.60 13.27
N LEU A 247 19.88 10.52 12.77
CA LEU A 247 21.33 10.46 12.47
C LEU A 247 21.74 11.48 11.42
N TYR A 248 20.93 11.64 10.37
CA TYR A 248 21.16 12.63 9.33
C TYR A 248 21.09 14.06 9.88
N PHE A 249 20.08 14.37 10.71
CA PHE A 249 19.95 15.68 11.34
C PHE A 249 21.07 15.98 12.34
N ASP A 250 21.53 14.97 13.09
CA ASP A 250 22.65 15.14 14.01
C ASP A 250 23.97 15.36 13.28
N ASP A 251 24.25 14.62 12.19
CA ASP A 251 25.42 14.86 11.35
C ASP A 251 25.37 16.26 10.72
N PHE A 252 24.20 16.66 10.22
CA PHE A 252 23.97 17.99 9.69
C PHE A 252 24.22 19.09 10.74
N ARG A 253 23.74 18.91 11.98
CA ARG A 253 24.00 19.83 13.09
C ARG A 253 25.49 19.90 13.46
N ARG A 254 26.18 18.76 13.51
CA ARG A 254 27.63 18.71 13.77
C ARG A 254 28.43 19.47 12.72
N ARG A 255 28.10 19.29 11.44
CA ARG A 255 28.73 20.03 10.34
C ARG A 255 28.42 21.52 10.37
N ARG A 256 27.22 21.93 10.80
CA ARG A 256 26.92 23.37 10.99
C ARG A 256 27.64 23.99 12.18
N GLY A 257 27.85 23.24 13.26
CA GLY A 257 28.60 23.70 14.43
C GLY A 257 30.11 23.83 14.16
N GLN A 258 30.63 23.03 13.23
CA GLN A 258 31.96 23.23 12.64
C GLN A 258 31.86 24.22 11.47
N VAL A 259 31.72 25.51 11.78
CA VAL A 259 31.81 26.58 10.78
C VAL A 259 33.24 26.60 10.23
N GLY A 260 33.46 25.83 9.18
CA GLY A 260 34.73 25.70 8.49
C GLY A 260 34.62 24.69 7.34
N SER A 261 34.04 25.13 6.23
CA SER A 261 33.84 24.42 4.95
C SER A 261 32.67 23.42 4.89
N VAL A 262 31.65 23.81 4.10
CA VAL A 262 30.62 22.92 3.56
C VAL A 262 31.28 22.06 2.47
N PRO A 263 30.99 20.76 2.33
CA PRO A 263 31.45 19.98 1.16
C PRO A 263 30.91 20.64 -0.11
N HIS A 264 31.81 21.14 -0.96
CA HIS A 264 31.47 21.97 -2.12
C HIS A 264 31.29 21.18 -3.42
N SER A 265 31.45 19.84 -3.41
CA SER A 265 31.35 19.04 -4.63
C SER A 265 30.28 17.95 -4.55
N GLU A 266 29.54 17.77 -5.65
CA GLU A 266 28.56 16.68 -5.83
C GLU A 266 29.21 15.29 -5.62
N ASP A 267 30.50 15.15 -5.92
CA ASP A 267 31.23 13.90 -5.76
C ASP A 267 31.33 13.44 -4.30
N GLU A 268 31.44 14.36 -3.34
CA GLU A 268 31.44 14.02 -1.91
C GLU A 268 30.07 13.56 -1.43
N LEU A 269 28.99 14.11 -1.98
CA LEU A 269 27.62 13.66 -1.71
C LEU A 269 27.37 12.26 -2.27
N VAL A 270 27.85 11.97 -3.49
CA VAL A 270 27.76 10.64 -4.10
C VAL A 270 28.53 9.60 -3.27
N GLN A 271 29.75 9.93 -2.81
CA GLN A 271 30.54 9.01 -1.98
C GLN A 271 29.89 8.75 -0.61
N LEU A 272 29.29 9.77 0.02
CA LEU A 272 28.53 9.59 1.25
C LEU A 272 27.30 8.70 1.05
N THR A 273 26.62 8.85 -0.09
CA THR A 273 25.44 8.04 -0.43
C THR A 273 25.81 6.58 -0.68
N GLN A 274 26.92 6.33 -1.39
CA GLN A 274 27.43 4.95 -1.61
C GLN A 274 27.90 4.28 -0.32
N LYS A 275 28.55 5.03 0.57
CA LYS A 275 28.98 4.53 1.87
C LYS A 275 27.78 4.17 2.76
N LEU A 276 26.71 4.95 2.64
CA LEU A 276 25.46 4.71 3.34
C LEU A 276 24.77 3.42 2.88
N ASP A 277 24.64 3.22 1.56
CA ASP A 277 24.06 2.00 0.98
C ASP A 277 24.84 0.76 1.43
N SER A 278 26.17 0.87 1.49
CA SER A 278 27.04 -0.22 1.96
C SER A 278 26.77 -0.58 3.43
N ASN A 279 26.58 0.41 4.30
CA ASN A 279 26.26 0.18 5.72
C ASN A 279 24.88 -0.46 5.91
N ILE A 280 23.88 -0.04 5.14
CA ILE A 280 22.53 -0.63 5.19
C ILE A 280 22.58 -2.10 4.77
N GLN A 281 23.32 -2.42 3.70
CA GLN A 281 23.49 -3.80 3.26
C GLN A 281 24.23 -4.65 4.30
N GLN A 282 25.22 -4.09 4.98
CA GLN A 282 25.94 -4.79 6.05
C GLN A 282 25.04 -5.07 7.27
N GLU A 283 24.25 -4.10 7.75
CA GLU A 283 23.31 -4.35 8.84
C GLU A 283 22.21 -5.35 8.48
N LEU A 284 21.76 -5.36 7.22
CA LEU A 284 20.80 -6.35 6.72
C LEU A 284 21.42 -7.76 6.65
N ALA A 285 22.72 -7.86 6.34
CA ALA A 285 23.45 -9.13 6.28
C ALA A 285 23.81 -9.67 7.67
N GLU A 286 24.05 -8.79 8.65
CA GLU A 286 24.44 -9.17 10.02
C GLU A 286 23.26 -9.55 10.91
N LYS A 287 22.01 -9.33 10.48
CA LYS A 287 20.85 -9.83 11.25
C LYS A 287 20.86 -11.36 11.26
N PRO A 288 20.98 -12.00 12.45
CA PRO A 288 20.93 -13.44 12.55
C PRO A 288 19.61 -13.91 11.97
N GLN A 289 19.67 -14.88 11.04
CA GLN A 289 18.48 -15.56 10.56
C GLN A 289 17.78 -16.15 11.79
N GLU A 290 16.72 -15.48 12.24
CA GLU A 290 15.77 -16.09 13.16
C GLU A 290 15.29 -17.36 12.48
N LYS A 291 15.70 -18.50 13.05
CA LYS A 291 15.24 -19.81 12.61
C LYS A 291 13.72 -19.77 12.70
N HIS A 292 13.09 -19.69 11.54
CA HIS A 292 11.67 -19.92 11.38
C HIS A 292 11.36 -21.22 12.14
N PRO A 293 10.37 -21.25 13.06
CA PRO A 293 9.98 -22.50 13.68
C PRO A 293 9.63 -23.48 12.57
N GLU A 294 10.28 -24.64 12.57
CA GLU A 294 9.98 -25.76 11.70
C GLU A 294 8.47 -25.94 11.68
N GLN A 295 7.86 -25.59 10.55
CA GLN A 295 6.53 -26.09 10.24
C GLN A 295 6.70 -27.59 10.10
N GLU A 296 6.38 -28.32 11.17
CA GLU A 296 6.10 -29.75 11.11
C GLU A 296 5.12 -29.97 9.96
N GLN A 297 5.64 -30.44 8.83
CA GLN A 297 4.83 -31.09 7.81
C GLN A 297 4.29 -32.37 8.44
N LYS A 298 3.17 -32.25 9.15
CA LYS A 298 2.31 -33.40 9.45
C LYS A 298 1.88 -33.98 8.10
N VAL A 299 2.55 -35.06 7.72
CA VAL A 299 2.09 -35.98 6.68
C VAL A 299 0.65 -36.33 7.02
N TRP A 300 -0.26 -35.95 6.14
CA TRP A 300 -1.68 -36.23 6.28
C TRP A 300 -1.88 -37.75 6.18
N ASP A 301 -2.21 -38.38 7.29
CA ASP A 301 -2.57 -39.81 7.35
C ASP A 301 -4.08 -39.95 7.09
N PRO A 302 -4.50 -40.50 5.94
CA PRO A 302 -5.91 -40.66 5.61
C PRO A 302 -6.65 -41.66 6.51
N THR A 303 -5.96 -42.41 7.37
CA THR A 303 -6.60 -43.38 8.28
C THR A 303 -7.09 -42.76 9.60
N GLN A 304 -6.77 -41.50 9.89
CA GLN A 304 -7.22 -40.81 11.12
C GLN A 304 -8.47 -39.93 10.95
N MET A 305 -9.32 -40.17 9.94
CA MET A 305 -10.62 -39.48 9.93
C MET A 305 -11.48 -39.97 11.11
N PRO A 306 -12.05 -39.06 11.92
CA PRO A 306 -13.07 -39.44 12.88
C PRO A 306 -14.24 -40.05 12.11
N LYS A 307 -14.64 -41.27 12.48
CA LYS A 307 -15.85 -41.92 11.96
C LYS A 307 -17.04 -41.01 12.27
N PHE A 308 -17.47 -40.21 11.31
CA PHE A 308 -18.74 -39.52 11.39
C PHE A 308 -19.83 -40.58 11.47
N LYS A 309 -20.50 -40.66 12.62
CA LYS A 309 -21.76 -41.40 12.74
C LYS A 309 -22.72 -40.82 11.71
N LEU A 310 -23.03 -41.60 10.70
CA LEU A 310 -24.21 -41.39 9.85
C LEU A 310 -25.41 -41.26 10.80
N LEU A 311 -25.88 -40.03 10.97
CA LEU A 311 -27.22 -39.78 11.49
C LEU A 311 -28.17 -40.33 10.43
N GLU A 312 -28.76 -41.49 10.73
CA GLU A 312 -29.86 -42.06 9.97
C GLU A 312 -31.02 -41.06 9.99
N PHE A 313 -31.15 -40.29 8.92
CA PHE A 313 -32.34 -39.49 8.67
C PHE A 313 -33.48 -40.46 8.33
N SER A 314 -34.33 -40.71 9.32
CA SER A 314 -35.62 -41.34 9.11
C SER A 314 -36.46 -40.45 8.16
N PRO A 315 -37.03 -41.00 7.08
CA PRO A 315 -37.86 -40.22 6.18
C PRO A 315 -39.12 -39.75 6.92
N ARG A 316 -39.26 -38.43 7.09
CA ARG A 316 -40.50 -37.81 7.58
C ARG A 316 -41.59 -38.08 6.55
N ARG A 317 -42.56 -38.90 6.95
CA ARG A 317 -43.84 -39.11 6.26
C ARG A 317 -44.54 -37.75 6.17
N ILE A 318 -44.62 -37.18 4.97
CA ILE A 318 -45.45 -36.01 4.70
C ILE A 318 -46.90 -36.50 4.78
N VAL A 319 -47.58 -36.15 5.87
CA VAL A 319 -49.04 -36.34 6.00
C VAL A 319 -49.69 -35.26 5.15
N GLY A 320 -50.35 -35.66 4.07
CA GLY A 320 -51.15 -34.78 3.25
C GLY A 320 -52.30 -34.21 4.07
N HIS A 321 -52.36 -32.89 4.20
CA HIS A 321 -53.56 -32.20 4.63
C HIS A 321 -54.48 -32.08 3.40
N GLU A 322 -55.50 -32.94 3.34
CA GLU A 322 -56.63 -32.75 2.44
C GLU A 322 -57.41 -31.53 2.93
N THR A 323 -57.41 -30.46 2.14
CA THR A 323 -58.34 -29.34 2.30
C THR A 323 -59.63 -29.70 1.59
N SER A 324 -60.63 -30.12 2.36
CA SER A 324 -62.01 -30.28 1.91
C SER A 324 -62.57 -28.92 1.47
N SER A 325 -62.80 -28.76 0.18
CA SER A 325 -63.60 -27.66 -0.37
C SER A 325 -65.08 -28.01 -0.21
N GLU A 326 -65.77 -27.36 0.72
CA GLU A 326 -67.22 -27.29 0.74
C GLU A 326 -67.70 -26.41 -0.42
N THR A 327 -68.25 -27.02 -1.45
CA THR A 327 -69.10 -26.35 -2.43
C THR A 327 -70.51 -26.25 -1.86
N ALA A 328 -70.90 -25.05 -1.45
CA ALA A 328 -72.28 -24.69 -1.20
C ALA A 328 -72.83 -23.94 -2.42
N THR A 329 -73.77 -24.53 -3.15
CA THR A 329 -74.94 -23.85 -3.75
C THR A 329 -75.90 -24.87 -4.36
N THR A 330 -77.15 -24.79 -3.87
CA THR A 330 -78.47 -25.17 -4.46
C THR A 330 -78.55 -25.99 -5.73
#